data_AF-A0A5K3G239-F1
#
_entry.id   AF-A0A5K3G239-F1
#
_cell.length_a   1.000
_cell.length_b   1.000
_cell.length_c   1.000
_cell.angle_alpha   90.00
_cell.angle_beta   90.00
_cell.angle_gamma   90.00
#
_symmetry.space_group_name_H-M   'P 1'
#
loop_
_entity.id
_entity.type
_entity.pdbx_description
1 polymer ?
#
loop_
_entity_poly.entity_id
_entity_poly.type
_entity_poly.pdbx_seq_one_letter_code
_entity_poly.pdbx_strand_id
1 'polypeptide(L)'
;MTCATMYVRDVCILGTNHVALMQTVPHISANKFHADYQPEAYDEMEQWYFQRVAAEIKSGSYNRSSFDPQIYAERLCSRYHI
;
A
#
# COMPACT_ATOMS: atom_id res chain seq x y z
N MET A 1 -3.72 -16.10 9.17
CA MET A 1 -2.80 -14.96 9.18
C MET A 1 -3.07 -14.18 10.46
N THR A 2 -2.09 -14.05 11.34
CA THR A 2 -2.23 -13.32 12.62
C THR A 2 -1.72 -11.90 12.44
N CYS A 3 -2.52 -10.90 12.80
CA CYS A 3 -2.14 -9.49 12.81
C CYS A 3 -1.10 -9.27 13.91
N ALA A 4 0.05 -8.68 13.58
CA ALA A 4 1.15 -8.47 14.52
C ALA A 4 0.93 -7.26 15.46
N THR A 5 -0.24 -6.62 15.38
CA THR A 5 -0.61 -5.42 16.12
C THR A 5 -1.88 -5.70 16.95
N MET A 6 -3.04 -5.16 16.57
CA MET A 6 -4.31 -5.34 17.25
C MET A 6 -5.48 -5.50 16.26
N TYR A 7 -6.61 -5.94 16.79
CA TYR A 7 -7.87 -6.04 16.05
C TYR A 7 -8.90 -5.09 16.64
N VAL A 8 -9.67 -4.42 15.76
CA VAL A 8 -10.87 -3.68 16.13
C VAL A 8 -12.01 -4.20 15.27
N ARG A 9 -13.03 -4.80 15.90
CA ARG A 9 -14.16 -5.45 15.20
C ARG A 9 -13.67 -6.44 14.14
N ASP A 10 -12.73 -7.29 14.54
CA ASP A 10 -12.10 -8.33 13.71
C ASP A 10 -11.30 -7.82 12.49
N VAL A 11 -11.10 -6.50 12.37
CA VAL A 11 -10.22 -5.89 11.36
C VAL A 11 -8.84 -5.63 11.96
N CYS A 12 -7.79 -6.10 11.28
CA CYS A 12 -6.40 -5.82 11.65
C CYS A 12 -6.11 -4.33 11.50
N ILE A 13 -5.58 -3.73 12.56
CA ILE A 13 -5.13 -2.34 12.54
C ILE A 13 -3.66 -2.30 12.14
N LEU A 14 -3.40 -1.80 10.94
CA LEU A 14 -2.08 -1.67 10.37
C LEU A 14 -1.22 -0.72 11.21
N GLY A 15 0.08 -1.01 11.23
CA GLY A 15 1.08 -0.35 12.07
C GLY A 15 2.49 -0.63 11.52
N THR A 16 3.54 -0.26 12.25
CA THR A 16 4.93 -0.28 11.76
C THR A 16 5.35 -1.66 11.23
N ASN A 17 4.93 -2.74 11.90
CA ASN A 17 5.20 -4.12 11.48
C ASN A 17 4.68 -4.48 10.08
N HIS A 18 3.75 -3.70 9.53
CA HIS A 18 3.13 -3.94 8.23
C HIS A 18 3.72 -3.05 7.12
N VAL A 19 4.50 -2.03 7.45
CA VAL A 19 5.00 -1.02 6.48
C VAL A 19 5.78 -1.68 5.33
N ALA A 20 6.75 -2.54 5.63
CA ALA A 20 7.54 -3.22 4.62
C ALA A 20 6.68 -4.04 3.64
N LEU A 21 5.62 -4.68 4.13
CA LEU A 21 4.67 -5.40 3.27
C LEU A 21 3.87 -4.42 2.40
N MET A 22 3.35 -3.34 2.98
CA MET A 22 2.52 -2.36 2.26
C MET A 22 3.29 -1.66 1.13
N GLN A 23 4.60 -1.51 1.25
CA GLN A 23 5.47 -0.91 0.23
C GLN A 23 5.76 -1.85 -0.97
N THR A 24 5.40 -3.13 -0.89
CA THR A 24 5.73 -4.15 -1.91
C THR A 24 4.51 -4.79 -2.56
N VAL A 25 3.37 -4.79 -1.87
CA VAL A 25 2.12 -5.33 -2.42
C VAL A 25 1.55 -4.42 -3.50
N PRO A 26 0.85 -4.96 -4.51
CA PRO A 26 0.32 -4.18 -5.61
C PRO A 26 -0.93 -3.37 -5.24
N HIS A 27 -1.40 -3.44 -4.00
CA HIS A 27 -2.65 -2.80 -3.56
C HIS A 27 -2.53 -1.27 -3.58
N ILE A 28 -3.51 -0.59 -4.18
CA ILE A 28 -3.56 0.88 -4.25
C ILE A 28 -3.97 1.54 -2.93
N SER A 29 -4.59 0.78 -2.02
CA SER A 29 -5.05 1.23 -0.73
C SER A 29 -4.98 0.09 0.29
N ALA A 30 -4.93 0.46 1.57
CA ALA A 30 -4.89 -0.49 2.68
C ALA A 30 -5.88 -0.08 3.79
N ASN A 31 -6.39 -1.06 4.53
CA ASN A 31 -7.35 -0.87 5.60
C ASN A 31 -7.09 -1.88 6.74
N LYS A 32 -7.18 -1.52 8.02
CA LYS A 32 -7.50 -0.21 8.62
C LYS A 32 -6.30 0.40 9.33
N PHE A 33 -6.24 1.72 9.43
CA PHE A 33 -5.31 2.43 10.31
C PHE A 33 -6.07 3.26 11.37
N HIS A 34 -5.39 3.60 12.45
CA HIS A 34 -5.88 4.44 13.54
C HIS A 34 -4.86 5.53 13.85
N ALA A 35 -5.25 6.81 13.77
CA ALA A 35 -4.32 7.92 13.96
C ALA A 35 -3.74 8.00 15.39
N ASP A 36 -4.44 7.41 16.35
CA ASP A 36 -4.04 7.29 17.75
C ASP A 36 -3.27 5.99 18.06
N TYR A 37 -2.97 5.17 17.05
CA TYR A 37 -2.28 3.89 17.21
C TYR A 37 -1.18 3.70 16.17
N GLN A 38 0.08 3.77 16.64
CA GLN A 38 1.28 3.72 15.80
C GLN A 38 1.25 4.73 14.64
N PRO A 39 1.12 6.04 14.92
CA PRO A 39 1.12 7.09 13.90
C PRO A 39 2.38 7.06 13.02
N GLU A 40 3.49 6.53 13.50
CA GLU A 40 4.74 6.37 12.76
C GLU A 40 4.55 5.55 11.48
N ALA A 41 3.61 4.60 11.48
CA ALA A 41 3.28 3.83 10.28
C ALA A 41 2.66 4.70 9.18
N TYR A 42 1.94 5.77 9.53
CA TYR A 42 1.48 6.77 8.55
C TYR A 42 2.65 7.57 8.02
N ASP A 43 3.52 8.07 8.90
CA ASP A 43 4.66 8.90 8.51
C ASP A 43 5.60 8.14 7.56
N GLU A 44 5.91 6.87 7.87
CA GLU A 44 6.75 6.03 7.01
C GLU A 44 6.10 5.74 5.65
N MET A 45 4.79 5.48 5.61
CA MET A 45 4.06 5.25 4.36
C MET A 45 3.94 6.52 3.52
N GLU A 46 3.72 7.68 4.15
CA GLU A 46 3.66 8.97 3.49
C GLU A 46 5.03 9.33 2.89
N GLN A 47 6.10 9.22 3.69
CA GLN A 47 7.46 9.48 3.23
C GLN A 47 7.82 8.56 2.05
N TRP A 48 7.54 7.26 2.16
CA TRP A 48 7.77 6.31 1.08
C TRP A 48 6.97 6.66 -0.17
N TYR A 49 5.69 7.02 -0.03
CA TYR A 49 4.83 7.38 -1.15
C TYR A 49 5.39 8.58 -1.92
N PHE A 50 5.78 9.65 -1.22
CA PHE A 50 6.37 10.83 -1.85
C PHE A 50 7.72 10.54 -2.51
N GLN A 51 8.57 9.71 -1.88
CA GLN A 51 9.83 9.26 -2.50
C GLN A 51 9.59 8.47 -3.79
N ARG A 52 8.61 7.55 -3.78
CA ARG A 52 8.20 6.79 -4.96
C ARG A 52 7.76 7.72 -6.08
N VAL A 53 6.81 8.62 -5.80
CA VAL A 53 6.28 9.57 -6.79
C VAL A 53 7.40 10.46 -7.35
N ALA A 54 8.31 10.95 -6.51
CA ALA A 54 9.45 11.74 -6.99
C ALA A 54 10.37 10.95 -7.93
N ALA A 55 10.63 9.67 -7.63
CA ALA A 55 11.40 8.79 -8.50
C ALA A 55 10.67 8.49 -9.82
N GLU A 56 9.35 8.32 -9.80
CA GLU A 56 8.51 8.10 -10.99
C GLU A 56 8.51 9.32 -11.90
N ILE A 57 8.37 10.52 -11.34
CA ILE A 57 8.46 11.78 -12.09
C ILE A 57 9.84 11.93 -12.73
N LYS A 58 10.91 11.65 -11.97
CA LYS A 58 12.28 11.77 -12.47
C LYS A 58 12.61 10.76 -13.58
N SER A 59 12.10 9.53 -13.48
CA SER A 59 12.37 8.47 -14.46
C SER A 59 11.40 8.47 -15.64
N GLY A 60 10.23 9.12 -15.51
CA GLY A 60 9.15 9.06 -16.48
C GLY A 60 8.44 7.69 -16.52
N SER A 61 8.67 6.83 -15.54
CA SER A 61 8.09 5.48 -15.49
C SER A 61 7.88 5.01 -14.05
N TYR A 62 7.05 3.99 -13.87
CA TYR A 62 6.83 3.36 -12.57
C TYR A 62 7.89 2.28 -12.30
N ASN A 63 8.19 2.05 -11.02
CA ASN A 63 9.01 0.91 -10.64
C ASN A 63 8.16 -0.36 -10.49
N ARG A 64 8.34 -1.31 -11.41
CA ARG A 64 7.64 -2.62 -11.42
C ARG A 64 7.80 -3.42 -10.13
N SER A 65 8.90 -3.25 -9.38
CA SER A 65 9.09 -3.96 -8.11
C SER A 65 8.22 -3.40 -6.98
N SER A 66 7.80 -2.12 -7.07
CA SER A 66 6.93 -1.47 -6.08
C SER A 66 5.48 -1.33 -6.54
N PHE A 67 5.25 -1.34 -7.84
CA PHE A 67 3.91 -1.24 -8.42
C PHE A 67 3.90 -1.82 -9.84
N ASP A 68 3.13 -2.89 -10.05
CA ASP A 68 2.90 -3.46 -11.37
C ASP A 68 1.45 -3.19 -11.84
N PRO A 69 1.23 -2.26 -12.78
CA PRO A 69 -0.11 -1.94 -13.27
C PRO A 69 -0.73 -3.10 -14.06
N GLN A 70 0.05 -4.08 -14.51
CA GLN A 70 -0.48 -5.25 -15.23
C GLN A 70 -1.50 -6.02 -14.37
N ILE A 71 -1.28 -6.07 -13.05
CA ILE A 71 -2.17 -6.72 -12.08
C ILE A 71 -3.59 -6.13 -12.10
N TYR A 72 -3.72 -4.85 -12.43
CA TYR A 72 -5.01 -4.18 -12.59
C TYR A 72 -5.51 -4.27 -14.03
N ALA A 73 -4.62 -4.08 -15.01
CA ALA A 73 -4.98 -4.18 -16.43
C ALA A 73 -5.58 -5.55 -16.80
N GLU A 74 -5.16 -6.62 -16.13
CA GLU A 74 -5.64 -7.98 -16.38
C GLU A 74 -6.95 -8.34 -15.69
N ARG A 75 -7.50 -7.45 -14.84
CA ARG A 75 -8.77 -7.72 -14.16
C ARG A 75 -9.93 -7.80 -15.15
N LEU A 76 -10.91 -8.64 -14.85
CA LEU A 76 -12.07 -8.88 -15.71
C LEU A 76 -12.73 -7.56 -16.13
N CYS A 77 -13.04 -6.68 -15.16
CA CYS A 77 -13.68 -5.39 -15.43
C CYS A 77 -12.77 -4.40 -16.19
N SER A 78 -11.45 -4.58 -16.13
CA SER A 78 -10.48 -3.75 -16.85
C SER A 78 -10.29 -4.20 -18.29
N ARG A 79 -10.39 -5.50 -18.57
CA ARG A 79 -10.33 -6.07 -19.93
C ARG A 79 -11.68 -6.03 -20.65
N TYR A 80 -12.75 -6.21 -19.90
CA TYR A 80 -14.12 -6.27 -20.38
C TYR A 80 -14.90 -5.22 -19.59
N HIS A 81 -14.93 -4.00 -20.11
CA HIS A 81 -15.75 -2.94 -19.55
C HIS A 81 -17.21 -3.32 -19.81
N ILE A 82 -17.87 -3.89 -18.78
CA ILE A 82 -19.29 -4.24 -18.79
C ILE A 82 -20.10 -2.98 -18.51
#